data_AF-A0A7V8FIC0-F1
#
_entry.id   AF-A0A7V8FIC0-F1
#
_cell.length_a   1.000
_cell.length_b   1.000
_cell.length_c   1.000
_cell.angle_alpha   90.00
_cell.angle_beta   90.00
_cell.angle_gamma   90.00
#
_symmetry.space_group_name_H-M   'P 1'
#
loop_
_entity.id
_entity.type
_entity.pdbx_description
1 polymer ?
#
loop_
_entity_poly.entity_id
_entity_poly.type
_entity_poly.pdbx_seq_one_letter_code
_entity_poly.pdbx_strand_id
1 'polypeptide(L)'
;MLDGSRSVFGPEPFSDALSERLAWFDIHPSGPLWGAGELRSSDAARVLELAALDDAESQALRAGLEAAELKQERRALRLRPALLQHQWLAADVLELSFALPPGCYATAVLHELGTVEDASQG
;
A
#
# COMPACT_ATOMS: atom_id res chain seq x y z
N MET A 1 -6.21 8.06 1.52
CA MET A 1 -7.03 7.30 0.55
C MET A 1 -8.16 6.64 1.32
N LEU A 2 -9.41 6.70 0.84
CA LEU A 2 -10.56 6.09 1.50
C LEU A 2 -10.50 4.56 1.41
N ASP A 3 -10.87 3.85 2.47
CA ASP A 3 -10.91 2.39 2.48
C ASP A 3 -11.82 1.83 1.38
N GLY A 4 -11.42 0.69 0.82
CA GLY A 4 -12.14 0.02 -0.26
C GLY A 4 -12.25 0.80 -1.58
N SER A 5 -11.61 1.96 -1.74
CA SER A 5 -11.71 2.78 -2.96
C SER A 5 -10.38 3.43 -3.38
N ARG A 6 -10.34 3.96 -4.60
CA ARG A 6 -9.20 4.76 -5.12
C ARG A 6 -9.32 6.25 -4.79
N SER A 7 -10.30 6.66 -3.97
CA SER A 7 -10.54 8.06 -3.66
C SER A 7 -9.48 8.62 -2.71
N VAL A 8 -8.94 9.79 -3.05
CA VAL A 8 -7.89 10.46 -2.26
C VAL A 8 -8.37 11.84 -1.84
N PHE A 9 -8.44 12.06 -0.53
CA PHE A 9 -8.75 13.35 0.08
C PHE A 9 -7.48 14.18 0.31
N GLY A 10 -7.64 15.49 0.47
CA GLY A 10 -6.55 16.42 0.77
C GLY A 10 -5.66 16.78 -0.43
N PRO A 11 -4.55 17.51 -0.17
CA PRO A 11 -3.96 17.75 1.15
C PRO A 11 -4.78 18.73 2.01
N GLU A 12 -4.97 18.39 3.29
CA GLU A 12 -5.59 19.23 4.31
C GLU A 12 -4.83 19.05 5.65
N PRO A 13 -4.86 20.02 6.57
CA PRO A 13 -4.18 19.90 7.86
C PRO A 13 -4.64 18.66 8.64
N PHE A 14 -3.70 17.97 9.28
CA PHE A 14 -4.04 16.84 10.12
C PHE A 14 -4.91 17.29 11.31
N SER A 15 -6.00 16.56 11.54
CA SER A 15 -7.02 16.89 12.53
C SER A 15 -7.40 15.65 13.33
N ASP A 16 -8.07 15.84 14.47
CA ASP A 16 -8.54 14.74 15.31
C ASP A 16 -9.50 13.81 14.53
N ALA A 17 -10.35 14.38 13.67
CA ALA A 17 -11.23 13.61 12.80
C ALA A 17 -10.45 12.72 11.82
N LEU A 18 -9.37 13.23 11.22
CA LEU A 18 -8.50 12.42 10.36
C LEU A 18 -7.73 11.38 11.16
N SER A 19 -7.30 11.70 12.37
CA SER A 19 -6.65 10.78 13.30
C SER A 19 -7.57 9.60 13.64
N GLU A 20 -8.82 9.87 13.98
CA GLU A 20 -9.83 8.86 14.27
C GLU A 20 -10.11 7.97 13.04
N ARG A 21 -10.33 8.58 11.87
CA ARG A 21 -10.54 7.83 10.62
C ARG A 21 -9.32 6.97 10.26
N LEU A 22 -8.12 7.44 10.53
CA LEU A 22 -6.89 6.68 10.33
C LEU A 22 -6.78 5.50 11.31
N ALA A 23 -7.14 5.71 12.58
CA ALA A 23 -7.11 4.67 13.62
C ALA A 23 -8.14 3.56 13.33
N TRP A 24 -9.32 3.92 12.82
CA TRP A 24 -10.37 2.97 12.45
C TRP A 24 -10.22 2.35 11.06
N PHE A 25 -9.13 2.64 10.36
CA PHE A 25 -8.87 2.17 9.00
C PHE A 25 -9.92 2.62 7.98
N ASP A 26 -10.64 3.73 8.21
CA ASP A 26 -11.52 4.34 7.18
C ASP A 26 -10.70 5.08 6.11
N ILE A 27 -9.52 5.56 6.48
CA ILE A 27 -8.54 6.11 5.54
C ILE A 27 -7.17 5.45 5.71
N HIS A 28 -6.40 5.44 4.63
CA HIS A 28 -5.06 4.87 4.56
C HIS A 28 -4.05 5.90 4.08
N PRO A 29 -2.83 5.92 4.65
CA PRO A 29 -1.68 6.53 4.00
C PRO A 29 -1.52 5.94 2.60
N SER A 30 -1.10 6.77 1.64
CA SER A 30 -0.87 6.33 0.27
C SER A 30 0.49 6.81 -0.19
N GLY A 31 1.03 6.17 -1.23
CA GLY A 31 2.23 6.59 -1.95
C GLY A 31 1.93 6.74 -3.45
N PRO A 32 2.85 7.35 -4.20
CA PRO A 32 2.68 7.58 -5.62
C PRO A 32 2.84 6.27 -6.40
N LEU A 33 1.94 6.05 -7.35
CA LEU A 33 2.25 5.27 -8.55
C LEU A 33 2.66 6.30 -9.60
N TRP A 34 3.95 6.29 -9.94
CA TRP A 34 4.55 7.40 -10.67
C TRP A 34 3.99 7.53 -12.09
N GLY A 35 3.81 8.77 -12.50
CA GLY A 35 3.42 9.16 -13.85
C GLY A 35 3.67 10.66 -14.07
N ALA A 36 3.23 11.17 -15.21
CA ALA A 36 3.30 12.57 -15.56
C ALA A 36 2.43 13.45 -14.63
N GLY A 37 2.95 14.65 -14.35
CA GLY A 37 2.32 15.66 -13.49
C GLY A 37 2.95 15.75 -12.10
N GLU A 38 2.44 16.69 -11.30
CA GLU A 38 2.94 16.93 -9.95
C GLU A 38 2.43 15.89 -8.94
N LEU A 39 3.26 15.60 -7.93
CA LEU A 39 2.82 14.84 -6.77
C LEU A 39 1.70 15.58 -6.04
N ARG A 40 0.66 14.84 -5.65
CA ARG A 40 -0.42 15.37 -4.80
C ARG A 40 0.04 15.67 -3.36
N SER A 41 1.08 14.98 -2.89
CA SER A 41 1.61 15.17 -1.53
C SER A 41 2.27 16.54 -1.38
N SER A 42 2.20 17.11 -0.17
CA SER A 42 2.88 18.36 0.19
C SER A 42 3.86 18.15 1.36
N ASP A 43 4.64 19.19 1.66
CA ASP A 43 5.47 19.31 2.85
C ASP A 43 6.38 18.09 3.08
N ALA A 44 6.43 17.58 4.31
CA ALA A 44 7.28 16.46 4.68
C ALA A 44 6.97 15.18 3.87
N ALA A 45 5.70 14.92 3.55
CA ALA A 45 5.32 13.74 2.76
C ALA A 45 5.88 13.81 1.33
N ARG A 46 5.85 14.99 0.70
CA ARG A 46 6.45 15.20 -0.62
C ARG A 46 7.96 14.98 -0.60
N VAL A 47 8.64 15.48 0.43
CA VAL A 47 10.10 15.31 0.57
C VAL A 47 10.44 13.82 0.70
N LEU A 48 9.70 13.07 1.52
CA LEU A 48 9.89 11.63 1.69
C LEU A 48 9.64 10.85 0.39
N GLU A 49 8.56 11.16 -0.33
CA GLU A 49 8.22 10.50 -1.60
C GLU A 49 9.28 10.74 -2.68
N LEU A 50 9.82 11.95 -2.77
CA LEU A 50 10.89 12.27 -3.74
C LEU A 50 12.21 11.62 -3.35
N ALA A 51 12.57 11.64 -2.07
CA ALA A 51 13.81 11.05 -1.57
C ALA A 51 13.84 9.53 -1.78
N ALA A 52 12.69 8.85 -1.66
CA ALA A 52 12.58 7.41 -1.91
C ALA A 52 12.83 7.01 -3.39
N LEU A 53 12.82 7.98 -4.31
CA LEU A 53 12.93 7.77 -5.76
C LEU A 53 14.08 8.59 -6.37
N ASP A 54 15.09 8.93 -5.56
CA ASP A 54 16.22 9.78 -5.96
C ASP A 54 17.42 9.00 -6.51
N ASP A 55 17.40 7.68 -6.43
CA ASP A 55 18.44 6.86 -7.07
C ASP A 55 18.30 6.84 -8.60
N ALA A 56 19.40 6.52 -9.28
CA ALA A 56 19.49 6.59 -10.74
C ALA A 56 18.52 5.65 -11.46
N GLU A 57 18.22 4.48 -10.90
CA GLU A 57 17.29 3.51 -11.50
C GLU A 57 15.85 4.05 -11.41
N SER A 58 15.47 4.52 -10.22
CA SER A 58 14.16 5.17 -10.02
C SER A 58 13.99 6.38 -10.93
N GLN A 59 15.01 7.23 -11.09
CA GLN A 59 14.95 8.38 -12.00
C GLN A 59 14.74 7.97 -13.46
N ALA A 60 15.43 6.92 -13.94
CA ALA A 60 15.25 6.40 -15.29
C ALA A 60 13.84 5.82 -15.50
N LEU A 61 13.32 5.06 -14.53
CA LEU A 61 11.96 4.53 -14.56
C LEU A 61 10.92 5.66 -14.58
N ARG A 62 11.09 6.69 -13.75
CA ARG A 62 10.21 7.88 -13.72
C ARG A 62 10.11 8.53 -15.09
N ALA A 63 11.25 8.81 -15.72
CA ALA A 63 11.28 9.39 -17.06
C ALA A 63 10.57 8.50 -18.10
N GLY A 64 10.76 7.17 -18.03
CA GLY A 64 10.08 6.23 -18.91
C GLY A 64 8.55 6.19 -18.72
N LEU A 65 8.08 6.19 -17.47
CA LEU A 65 6.65 6.20 -17.15
C LEU A 65 5.98 7.51 -17.57
N GLU A 66 6.67 8.64 -17.43
CA GLU A 66 6.21 9.95 -17.91
C GLU A 66 6.17 10.01 -19.44
N ALA A 67 7.19 9.49 -20.14
CA ALA A 67 7.22 9.42 -21.60
C ALA A 67 6.13 8.50 -22.17
N ALA A 68 5.69 7.50 -21.41
CA ALA A 68 4.55 6.65 -21.73
C ALA A 68 3.18 7.27 -21.39
N GLU A 69 3.15 8.55 -20.99
CA GLU A 69 1.94 9.31 -20.64
C GLU A 69 1.10 8.68 -19.52
N LEU A 70 1.72 7.88 -18.64
CA LEU A 70 1.03 7.39 -17.45
C LEU A 70 0.69 8.56 -16.54
N LYS A 71 -0.48 8.50 -15.90
CA LYS A 71 -0.91 9.56 -14.97
C LYS A 71 -0.44 9.25 -13.56
N GLN A 72 -0.10 10.29 -12.81
CA GLN A 72 0.12 10.16 -11.37
C GLN A 72 -1.10 9.53 -10.69
N GLU A 73 -0.90 8.38 -10.05
CA GLU A 73 -1.92 7.68 -9.28
C GLU A 73 -1.46 7.50 -7.82
N ARG A 74 -2.37 7.02 -6.96
CA ARG A 74 -2.09 6.77 -5.55
C ARG A 74 -2.49 5.36 -5.18
N ARG A 75 -1.65 4.71 -4.39
CA ARG A 75 -1.91 3.39 -3.82
C ARG A 75 -1.79 3.44 -2.31
N ALA A 76 -2.69 2.77 -1.58
CA ALA A 76 -2.56 2.61 -0.14
C ALA A 76 -1.24 1.89 0.22
N LEU A 77 -0.57 2.36 1.27
CA LEU A 77 0.70 1.80 1.76
C LEU A 77 0.52 0.75 2.86
N ARG A 78 -0.72 0.43 3.22
CA ARG A 78 -1.05 -0.63 4.18
C ARG A 78 -2.24 -1.43 3.68
N LEU A 79 -2.22 -2.72 3.96
CA LEU A 79 -3.29 -3.67 3.68
C LEU A 79 -3.88 -4.16 5.00
N ARG A 80 -5.20 -4.25 5.07
CA ARG A 80 -5.90 -4.90 6.18
C ARG A 80 -6.68 -6.11 5.63
N PRO A 81 -6.30 -7.34 5.99
CA PRO A 81 -7.11 -8.51 5.68
C PRO A 81 -8.47 -8.41 6.36
N ALA A 82 -9.55 -8.64 5.62
CA ALA A 82 -10.89 -8.70 6.17
C ALA A 82 -11.21 -10.11 6.66
N LEU A 83 -12.06 -10.22 7.69
CA LEU A 83 -12.53 -11.51 8.22
C LEU A 83 -11.40 -12.48 8.57
N LEU A 84 -10.27 -11.97 9.10
CA LEU A 84 -9.14 -12.80 9.46
C LEU A 84 -9.52 -13.79 10.57
N GLN A 85 -9.38 -15.07 10.26
CA GLN A 85 -9.56 -16.19 11.16
C GLN A 85 -8.30 -17.05 11.11
N HIS A 86 -7.97 -17.67 12.24
CA HIS A 86 -6.89 -18.63 12.33
C HIS A 86 -7.30 -19.82 13.18
N GLN A 87 -6.76 -20.99 12.84
CA GLN A 87 -6.86 -22.17 13.70
C GLN A 87 -5.60 -23.02 13.59
N TRP A 88 -5.17 -23.57 14.72
CA TRP A 88 -4.11 -24.57 14.76
C TRP A 88 -4.74 -25.94 14.55
N LEU A 89 -4.42 -26.58 13.42
CA LEU A 89 -4.87 -27.94 13.10
C LEU A 89 -3.99 -29.01 13.77
N ALA A 90 -2.74 -28.65 14.05
CA ALA A 90 -1.76 -29.42 14.81
C ALA A 90 -0.79 -28.46 15.50
N ALA A 91 0.23 -28.98 16.21
CA ALA A 91 1.22 -28.16 16.90
C ALA A 91 2.07 -27.27 15.96
N ASP A 92 2.17 -27.66 14.69
CA ASP A 92 3.00 -27.04 13.66
C ASP A 92 2.23 -26.70 12.37
N VAL A 93 0.89 -26.81 12.40
CA VAL A 93 0.03 -26.53 11.24
C VAL A 93 -0.97 -25.42 11.58
N LEU A 94 -0.72 -24.24 11.02
CA LEU A 94 -1.60 -23.07 11.12
C LEU A 94 -2.42 -22.92 9.84
N GLU A 95 -3.75 -22.92 9.98
CA GLU A 95 -4.66 -22.52 8.90
C GLU A 95 -5.07 -21.06 9.09
N LEU A 96 -5.05 -20.29 7.99
CA LEU A 96 -5.48 -18.89 7.94
C LEU A 96 -6.58 -18.74 6.88
N SER A 97 -7.64 -18.01 7.25
CA SER A 97 -8.70 -17.62 6.32
C SER A 97 -8.91 -16.11 6.41
N PHE A 98 -8.93 -15.43 5.27
CA PHE A 98 -9.14 -13.99 5.18
C PHE A 98 -9.60 -13.59 3.77
N ALA A 99 -10.24 -12.43 3.67
CA ALA A 99 -10.61 -11.82 2.40
C ALA A 99 -9.68 -10.64 2.09
N LEU A 100 -9.34 -10.50 0.81
CA LEU A 100 -8.49 -9.41 0.31
C LEU A 100 -9.23 -8.54 -0.71
N PRO A 101 -8.98 -7.22 -0.71
CA PRO A 101 -9.43 -6.36 -1.80
C PRO A 101 -8.81 -6.76 -3.14
N PRO A 102 -9.45 -6.43 -4.28
CA PRO A 102 -8.88 -6.64 -5.61
C PRO A 102 -7.48 -6.01 -5.74
N GLY A 103 -6.56 -6.73 -6.39
CA GLY A 103 -5.18 -6.26 -6.61
C GLY A 103 -4.27 -6.34 -5.38
N CYS A 104 -4.68 -7.09 -4.36
CA CYS A 104 -3.85 -7.49 -3.22
C CYS A 104 -3.54 -8.99 -3.31
N TYR A 105 -2.40 -9.41 -2.74
CA TYR A 105 -1.92 -10.79 -2.82
C TYR A 105 -1.86 -11.40 -1.42
N ALA A 106 -2.27 -12.66 -1.28
CA ALA A 106 -2.17 -13.40 -0.01
C ALA A 106 -0.72 -13.51 0.48
N THR A 107 0.24 -13.59 -0.44
CA THR A 107 1.68 -13.59 -0.13
C THR A 107 2.11 -12.34 0.63
N ALA A 108 1.48 -11.18 0.41
CA ALA A 108 1.79 -9.97 1.18
C ALA A 108 1.36 -10.08 2.66
N VAL A 109 0.29 -10.83 2.95
CA VAL A 109 -0.12 -11.12 4.34
C VAL A 109 0.81 -12.15 4.96
N LEU A 110 1.15 -13.20 4.21
CA LEU A 110 2.04 -14.27 4.67
C LEU A 110 3.46 -13.75 4.93
N HIS A 111 3.94 -12.80 4.14
CA HIS A 111 5.24 -12.14 4.32
C HIS A 111 5.39 -11.48 5.70
N GLU A 112 4.29 -10.96 6.27
CA GLU A 112 4.30 -10.36 7.62
C GLU A 112 4.38 -11.41 8.74
N LEU A 113 4.19 -12.69 8.44
CA LEU A 113 4.34 -13.79 9.39
C LEU A 113 5.77 -14.37 9.40
N GLY A 114 6.60 -13.99 8.42
CA GLY A 114 7.98 -14.44 8.27
C GLY A 114 8.25 -15.06 6.90
N THR A 115 9.35 -15.81 6.81
CA THR A 115 9.71 -16.55 5.60
C THR A 115 8.68 -17.63 5.30
N VAL A 116 8.08 -17.58 4.12
CA VAL A 116 7.11 -18.57 3.64
C VAL A 116 7.56 -19.09 2.29
N GLU A 117 7.59 -20.41 2.14
CA GLU A 117 7.94 -21.10 0.91
C GLU A 117 6.72 -21.88 0.40
N ASP A 118 6.56 -21.91 -0.92
CA ASP A 118 5.47 -22.66 -1.56
C ASP A 118 5.81 -24.15 -1.57
N ALA A 119 5.04 -24.95 -0.83
CA ALA A 119 5.22 -26.39 -0.74
C ALA A 119 5.03 -27.12 -2.08
N SER A 120 4.40 -26.50 -3.09
CA SER A 120 4.24 -27.08 -4.44
C SER A 120 5.48 -26.95 -5.33
N GLN A 121 6.46 -26.16 -4.91
CA GLN A 121 7.71 -25.93 -5.65
C GLN A 121 8.88 -26.79 -5.13
N GLY A 122 8.59 -27.77 -4.25
CA GLY A 122 9.55 -28.69 -3.64
C GLY A 122 9.43 -30.14 -4.11
#